data_AF-A0A7S0YKZ3-F1
#
_entry.id   AF-A0A7S0YKZ3-F1
#
_cell.length_a   1.000
_cell.length_b   1.000
_cell.length_c   1.000
_cell.angle_alpha   90.00
_cell.angle_beta   90.00
_cell.angle_gamma   90.00
#
_symmetry.space_group_name_H-M   'P 1'
#
loop_
_entity.id
_entity.type
_entity.pdbx_description
1 polymer ?
#
loop_
_entity_poly.entity_id
_entity_poly.type
_entity_poly.pdbx_seq_one_letter_code
_entity_poly.pdbx_strand_id
1 'polypeptide(L)'
;PCDFIGFKESQQPIFIPGEQISNHDELMSNFFAQPDALAYGKSAEDLRNEGVPESLVPHKTFSGNRPSLSLFLPVCSPYTVGQLLALYEHRVAVQGFVWGINSFD
;
A
#
# COMPACT_ATOMS: atom_id res chain seq x y z
N PRO A 1 6.75 3.74 7.80
CA PRO A 1 5.96 2.49 7.78
C PRO A 1 4.54 2.80 7.31
N CYS A 2 3.99 2.01 6.39
CA CYS A 2 2.64 2.19 5.86
C CYS A 2 1.92 0.84 5.77
N ASP A 3 0.62 0.84 6.04
CA ASP A 3 -0.24 -0.33 5.88
C ASP A 3 -1.17 -0.08 4.69
N PHE A 4 -0.99 -0.86 3.62
CA PHE A 4 -1.88 -0.88 2.46
C PHE A 4 -2.94 -1.94 2.67
N ILE A 5 -4.21 -1.56 2.58
CA ILE A 5 -5.35 -2.47 2.64
C ILE A 5 -6.11 -2.38 1.33
N GLY A 6 -6.20 -3.49 0.61
CA GLY A 6 -6.84 -3.59 -0.70
C GLY A 6 -7.85 -4.72 -0.76
N PHE A 7 -8.81 -4.61 -1.67
CA PHE A 7 -9.82 -5.64 -1.92
C PHE A 7 -9.75 -6.10 -3.37
N LYS A 8 -9.94 -7.40 -3.61
CA LYS A 8 -9.94 -7.98 -4.96
C LYS A 8 -11.14 -7.48 -5.77
N GLU A 9 -12.29 -7.28 -5.13
CA GLU A 9 -13.53 -6.91 -5.80
C GLU A 9 -14.05 -5.54 -5.33
N SER A 10 -14.51 -4.73 -6.29
CA SER A 10 -15.26 -3.50 -6.01
C SER A 10 -16.69 -3.81 -5.58
N GLN A 11 -17.21 -3.03 -4.64
CA GLN A 11 -18.63 -3.03 -4.29
C GLN A 11 -19.53 -2.48 -5.42
N GLN A 12 -18.94 -1.70 -6.32
CA GLN A 12 -19.56 -1.10 -7.51
C GLN A 12 -18.60 -1.27 -8.69
N PRO A 13 -18.60 -2.43 -9.37
CA PRO A 13 -17.73 -2.66 -10.51
C PRO A 13 -18.15 -1.78 -11.69
N ILE A 14 -17.21 -0.99 -12.20
CA ILE A 14 -17.42 -0.12 -13.37
C ILE A 14 -16.41 -0.50 -14.44
N PHE A 15 -16.92 -0.72 -15.65
CA PHE A 15 -16.13 -0.90 -16.86
C PHE A 15 -16.74 -0.02 -17.95
N ILE A 16 -15.97 0.93 -18.47
CA ILE A 16 -16.40 1.85 -19.51
C ILE A 16 -16.06 1.22 -20.88
N PRO A 17 -17.02 1.10 -21.81
CA PRO A 17 -16.73 0.58 -23.13
C PRO A 17 -15.61 1.36 -23.84
N GLY A 18 -14.58 0.66 -24.29
CA GLY A 18 -13.40 1.24 -24.93
C GLY A 18 -12.18 1.41 -24.01
N GLU A 19 -12.36 1.30 -22.69
CA GLU A 19 -11.24 1.27 -21.75
C GLU A 19 -10.57 -0.11 -21.70
N GLN A 20 -9.27 -0.12 -21.43
CA GLN A 20 -8.48 -1.37 -21.41
C GLN A 20 -8.66 -2.17 -20.11
N ILE A 21 -8.92 -1.48 -19.01
CA ILE A 21 -9.00 -2.06 -17.66
C ILE A 21 -10.19 -1.48 -16.91
N SER A 22 -10.66 -2.19 -15.88
CA SER A 22 -11.75 -1.68 -15.04
C SER A 22 -11.25 -0.54 -14.13
N ASN A 23 -12.18 0.29 -13.65
CA ASN A 23 -11.84 1.34 -12.68
C ASN A 23 -11.21 0.76 -11.39
N HIS A 24 -11.60 -0.47 -11.03
CA HIS A 24 -11.05 -1.16 -9.86
C HIS A 24 -9.63 -1.66 -10.13
N ASP A 25 -9.35 -2.17 -11.33
CA ASP A 25 -8.00 -2.58 -11.70
C ASP A 25 -7.04 -1.38 -11.78
N GLU A 26 -7.52 -0.22 -12.25
CA GLU A 26 -6.75 1.04 -12.24
C GLU A 26 -6.42 1.48 -10.80
N LEU A 27 -7.37 1.35 -9.87
CA LEU A 27 -7.12 1.57 -8.44
C LEU A 27 -6.08 0.58 -7.90
N MET A 28 -6.23 -0.71 -8.25
CA MET A 28 -5.36 -1.78 -7.75
C MET A 28 -3.94 -1.72 -8.34
N SER A 29 -3.75 -1.15 -9.53
CA SER A 29 -2.42 -0.90 -10.10
C SER A 29 -1.55 -0.09 -9.14
N ASN A 30 -2.13 0.93 -8.51
CA ASN A 30 -1.48 1.77 -7.52
C ASN A 30 -1.21 1.01 -6.21
N PHE A 31 -2.17 0.20 -5.75
CA PHE A 31 -2.00 -0.61 -4.53
C PHE A 31 -0.76 -1.53 -4.62
N PHE A 32 -0.48 -2.11 -5.78
CA PHE A 32 0.71 -2.94 -5.98
C PHE A 32 1.98 -2.12 -6.24
N ALA A 33 1.88 -1.04 -7.02
CA ALA A 33 3.05 -0.23 -7.39
C ALA A 33 3.65 0.57 -6.22
N GLN A 34 2.81 1.07 -5.30
CA GLN A 34 3.27 1.96 -4.22
C GLN A 34 4.15 1.28 -3.17
N PRO A 35 3.83 0.07 -2.66
CA PRO A 35 4.74 -0.69 -1.80
C PRO A 35 6.12 -0.90 -2.42
N ASP A 36 6.16 -1.26 -3.72
CA ASP A 36 7.41 -1.45 -4.45
C ASP A 36 8.19 -0.14 -4.59
N ALA A 37 7.51 0.96 -4.93
CA ALA A 37 8.13 2.28 -5.02
C ALA A 37 8.72 2.73 -3.68
N LEU A 38 8.05 2.44 -2.56
CA LEU A 38 8.55 2.72 -1.21
C LEU A 38 9.75 1.83 -0.84
N ALA A 39 9.72 0.55 -1.21
CA ALA A 39 10.77 -0.42 -0.91
C ALA A 39 12.03 -0.17 -1.75
N TYR A 40 11.89 -0.04 -3.06
CA TYR A 40 13.03 0.04 -3.99
C TYR A 40 13.48 1.46 -4.26
N GLY A 41 12.57 2.43 -4.24
CA GLY A 41 12.90 3.80 -4.62
C GLY A 41 13.41 3.89 -6.07
N LYS A 42 14.31 4.84 -6.30
CA LYS A 42 14.93 5.13 -7.60
C LYS A 42 16.25 5.84 -7.39
N SER A 43 17.35 5.20 -7.80
CA SER A 43 18.70 5.69 -7.53
C SER A 43 19.09 6.86 -8.44
N ALA A 44 20.12 7.61 -8.05
CA ALA A 44 20.71 8.64 -8.89
C ALA A 44 21.29 8.07 -10.20
N GLU A 45 21.79 6.83 -10.17
CA GLU A 45 22.31 6.15 -11.35
C GLU A 45 21.20 5.80 -12.34
N ASP A 46 20.07 5.27 -11.86
CA ASP A 46 18.90 4.99 -12.69
C ASP A 46 18.40 6.26 -13.39
N LEU A 47 18.32 7.37 -12.66
CA LEU A 47 17.89 8.67 -13.20
C LEU A 47 18.84 9.19 -14.28
N ARG A 48 20.16 9.04 -14.08
CA ARG A 48 21.14 9.42 -15.11
C ARG A 48 21.03 8.54 -16.35
N ASN A 49 20.82 7.23 -16.18
CA ASN A 49 20.60 6.30 -17.28
C ASN A 49 19.32 6.60 -18.07
N GLU A 50 18.29 7.15 -17.42
CA GLU A 50 17.07 7.66 -18.05
C GLU A 50 17.22 9.05 -18.69
N GLY A 51 18.41 9.66 -18.62
CA GLY A 51 18.69 10.96 -19.23
C GLY A 51 18.15 12.15 -18.42
N VAL A 52 17.93 12.00 -17.12
CA VAL A 52 17.55 13.12 -16.24
C VAL A 52 18.70 14.12 -16.14
N PRO A 53 18.47 15.43 -16.34
CA PRO A 53 19.50 16.46 -16.17
C PRO A 53 20.10 16.42 -14.76
N GLU A 54 21.42 16.54 -14.63
CA GLU A 54 22.14 16.40 -13.35
C GLU A 54 21.62 17.37 -12.28
N SER A 55 21.18 18.57 -12.67
CA SER A 55 20.57 19.55 -11.78
C SER A 55 19.24 19.10 -11.15
N LEU A 56 18.55 18.14 -11.76
CA LEU A 56 17.28 17.58 -11.27
C LEU A 56 17.45 16.25 -10.55
N VAL A 57 18.59 15.57 -10.67
CA VAL A 57 18.83 14.24 -10.08
C VAL A 57 18.59 14.24 -8.56
N PRO A 58 19.09 15.20 -7.76
CA PRO A 58 18.84 15.22 -6.32
C PRO A 58 17.35 15.36 -5.97
N HIS A 59 16.57 16.05 -6.81
CA HIS A 59 15.14 16.29 -6.60
C HIS A 59 14.25 15.13 -7.04
N LYS A 60 14.76 14.22 -7.88
CA LYS A 60 14.03 13.05 -8.40
C LYS A 60 14.52 11.73 -7.79
N THR A 61 15.55 11.76 -6.95
CA THR A 61 16.07 10.56 -6.27
C THR A 61 15.12 10.12 -5.17
N PHE A 62 14.77 8.83 -5.17
CA PHE A 62 13.98 8.20 -4.12
C PHE A 62 14.85 7.17 -3.41
N SER A 63 15.11 7.38 -2.12
CA SER A 63 16.03 6.53 -1.35
C SER A 63 15.58 5.08 -1.17
N GLY A 64 14.29 4.78 -1.42
CA GLY A 64 13.70 3.50 -1.08
C GLY A 64 13.82 3.17 0.41
N ASN A 65 13.88 1.88 0.71
CA ASN A 65 14.01 1.29 2.05
C ASN A 65 12.95 1.82 3.05
N ARG A 66 11.73 2.05 2.56
CA ARG A 66 10.59 2.45 3.39
C ARG A 66 9.68 1.23 3.56
N PRO A 67 9.56 0.69 4.79
CA PRO A 67 8.82 -0.54 5.00
C PRO A 67 7.31 -0.31 4.85
N SER A 68 6.62 -1.30 4.30
CA SER A 68 5.17 -1.35 4.20
C SER A 68 4.62 -2.77 4.42
N LEU A 69 3.38 -2.85 4.88
CA LEU A 69 2.59 -4.08 4.97
C LEU A 69 1.46 -4.00 3.94
N SER A 70 1.19 -5.08 3.22
CA SER A 70 0.05 -5.16 2.30
C SER A 70 -0.92 -6.26 2.73
N LEU A 71 -2.16 -5.87 3.03
CA LEU A 71 -3.28 -6.77 3.30
C LEU A 71 -4.22 -6.76 2.10
N PHE A 72 -4.34 -7.90 1.43
CA PHE A 72 -5.20 -8.05 0.26
C PHE A 72 -6.35 -9.02 0.57
N LEU A 73 -7.56 -8.50 0.55
CA LEU A 73 -8.78 -9.16 1.01
C LEU A 73 -9.72 -9.45 -0.18
N PRO A 74 -10.66 -10.40 -0.08
CA PRO A 74 -11.51 -10.77 -1.21
C PRO A 74 -12.49 -9.64 -1.60
N VAL A 75 -13.39 -9.25 -0.70
CA VAL A 75 -14.40 -8.22 -0.93
C VAL A 75 -14.71 -7.51 0.38
N CYS A 76 -15.05 -6.23 0.33
CA CYS A 76 -15.45 -5.44 1.49
C CYS A 76 -16.88 -5.79 1.93
N SER A 77 -17.06 -7.00 2.46
CA SER A 77 -18.31 -7.49 3.05
C SER A 77 -18.35 -7.22 4.56
N PRO A 78 -19.52 -7.21 5.22
CA PRO A 78 -19.60 -7.08 6.67
C PRO A 78 -18.75 -8.12 7.43
N TYR A 79 -18.68 -9.35 6.91
CA TYR A 79 -17.84 -10.41 7.47
C TYR A 79 -16.35 -10.04 7.39
N THR A 80 -15.87 -9.64 6.21
CA THR A 80 -14.47 -9.23 6.00
C THR A 80 -14.11 -8.00 6.83
N VAL A 81 -15.03 -7.04 6.95
CA VAL A 81 -14.85 -5.85 7.80
C VAL A 81 -14.74 -6.24 9.27
N GLY A 82 -15.55 -7.18 9.75
CA GLY A 82 -15.43 -7.73 11.10
C GLY A 82 -14.07 -8.39 11.34
N GLN A 83 -13.54 -9.14 10.36
CA GLN A 83 -12.18 -9.70 10.44
C GLN A 83 -11.12 -8.60 10.52
N LEU A 84 -11.25 -7.54 9.72
CA LEU A 84 -10.32 -6.42 9.73
C LEU A 84 -10.35 -5.66 11.06
N LEU A 85 -11.53 -5.45 11.63
CA LEU A 85 -11.69 -4.85 12.95
C LEU A 85 -10.97 -5.69 14.02
N ALA A 86 -11.30 -6.98 14.11
CA ALA A 86 -10.70 -7.88 15.09
C ALA A 86 -9.18 -7.99 14.94
N LEU A 87 -8.66 -7.98 13.70
CA LEU A 87 -7.22 -7.97 13.44
C LEU A 87 -6.53 -6.77 14.10
N TYR A 88 -7.10 -5.56 13.96
CA TYR A 88 -6.51 -4.36 14.52
C TYR A 88 -6.72 -4.27 16.05
N GLU A 89 -7.85 -4.72 16.59
CA GLU A 89 -8.07 -4.83 18.04
C GLU A 89 -6.99 -5.72 18.68
N HIS A 90 -6.77 -6.92 18.11
CA HIS A 90 -5.77 -7.85 18.62
C HIS A 90 -4.34 -7.33 18.41
N ARG A 91 -4.04 -6.69 17.29
CA ARG A 91 -2.72 -6.06 17.06
C ARG A 91 -2.41 -5.04 18.15
N VAL A 92 -3.34 -4.15 18.47
CA VAL A 92 -3.14 -3.10 19.48
C VAL A 92 -2.93 -3.72 20.87
N ALA A 93 -3.77 -4.69 21.25
CA ALA A 93 -3.61 -5.39 22.53
C ALA A 93 -2.25 -6.11 22.63
N VAL A 94 -1.83 -6.82 21.57
CA VAL A 94 -0.52 -7.49 21.52
C VAL A 94 0.62 -6.49 21.64
N GLN A 95 0.53 -5.32 21.00
CA GLN A 95 1.54 -4.26 21.13
C GLN A 95 1.66 -3.78 22.58
N GLY A 96 0.55 -3.56 23.28
CA GLY A 96 0.58 -3.18 24.69
C GLY A 96 1.22 -4.26 25.57
N PHE A 97 0.88 -5.54 25.36
CA PHE A 97 1.52 -6.65 26.07
C PHE A 97 3.02 -6.76 25.79
N VAL A 98 3.46 -6.56 24.54
CA VAL A 98 4.88 -6.54 24.15
C VAL A 98 5.62 -5.40 24.85
N TRP A 99 4.99 -4.24 25.02
CA TRP A 99 5.58 -3.09 25.72
C TRP A 99 5.43 -3.13 27.24
N GLY A 100 4.75 -4.15 27.80
CA GLY A 100 4.53 -4.26 29.24
C GLY A 100 3.61 -3.19 29.81
N ILE A 101 2.73 -2.63 28.98
CA ILE A 101 1.71 -1.65 29.39
C ILE A 101 0.32 -2.29 29.38
N ASN A 102 -0.59 -1.76 30.18
CA ASN A 102 -1.98 -2.17 30.11
C ASN A 102 -2.66 -1.50 28.91
N SER A 103 -3.38 -2.28 28.12
CA SER A 103 -4.07 -1.83 26.91
C SER A 103 -5.52 -1.40 27.16
N PHE A 104 -5.99 -1.50 28.41
CA PHE A 104 -7.41 -1.46 28.75
C PHE A 104 -7.74 -0.55 29.95
N ASP A 105 -6.76 0.13 30.54
CA ASP A 105 -6.95 1.10 31.62
C ASP A 105 -6.53 2.53 31.25
#